data_AF-R0MBG5-F1
#
_entry.id   AF-R0MBG5-F1
#
_cell.length_a   1.000
_cell.length_b   1.000
_cell.length_c   1.000
_cell.angle_alpha   90.00
_cell.angle_beta   90.00
_cell.angle_gamma   90.00
#
_symmetry.space_group_name_H-M   'P 1'
#
loop_
_entity.id
_entity.type
_entity.pdbx_description
1 polymer ?
#
loop_
_entity_poly.entity_id
_entity_poly.type
_entity_poly.pdbx_seq_one_letter_code
_entity_poly.pdbx_strand_id
1 'polypeptide(L)'
;MSKKISNREHDQLTHKSKPTQTPVKLIEVTQENLNSVLLELKKDESLLKLNLKNIVNFMFKTCHDNSQILAKLKILHTVDKDLDDKDITDAVDLDVIDSIFSIISHLLGYDTTNLKNTVLIMSGEIYPFSRRLSLWYFKNKQLEDKEVDFYLDEIERIVFKTGNINFITEVYENCMEEVDEEDMNDSMEVSEDECEKVEEDNQVPTINLDLNNQIPNLDLKELEDSEEMDRLDKALGIVLKSKAGLSVADKKRIAKCLDVIEVILERNPIERIIHFKRFIGLVDIDDVLFKKVFRVIKMLIKKYPPSHLEDLYAIYAKSLYKYKNISRTIDTMQDFFKGIFKWMDVFKASSKNELLDLNIVDRSKVSKDEFYSFCFNEEVHLWKIQHLLLYFTRKEDNVKILEAFIELVNRIEFSDEKLSVIESINNRIKVLQ
;
A
#
# COMPACT_ATOMS: atom_id res chain seq x y z
N MET A 1 15.84 -59.37 -70.71
CA MET A 1 16.61 -60.14 -69.72
C MET A 1 17.45 -59.16 -68.90
N SER A 2 17.25 -59.09 -67.58
CA SER A 2 18.36 -58.94 -66.61
C SER A 2 17.83 -59.04 -65.18
N LYS A 3 18.61 -59.74 -64.37
CA LYS A 3 18.36 -60.27 -63.01
C LYS A 3 18.71 -59.27 -61.90
N LYS A 4 18.13 -59.49 -60.70
CA LYS A 4 18.74 -59.66 -59.34
C LYS A 4 17.79 -59.10 -58.25
N ILE A 5 17.11 -59.91 -57.42
CA ILE A 5 17.48 -60.48 -56.09
C ILE A 5 17.96 -59.38 -55.11
N SER A 6 17.13 -58.86 -54.18
CA SER A 6 16.79 -59.32 -52.80
C SER A 6 17.91 -59.16 -51.75
N ASN A 7 17.76 -58.20 -50.83
CA ASN A 7 17.55 -58.39 -49.38
C ASN A 7 17.68 -57.08 -48.59
N ARG A 8 16.85 -56.97 -47.55
CA ARG A 8 16.88 -56.01 -46.42
C ARG A 8 18.25 -56.11 -45.70
N GLU A 9 18.81 -55.07 -45.05
CA GLU A 9 18.30 -54.38 -43.86
C GLU A 9 19.06 -53.06 -43.58
N HIS A 10 18.40 -52.21 -42.79
CA HIS A 10 18.96 -51.23 -41.85
C HIS A 10 19.81 -50.06 -42.38
N ASP A 11 19.12 -48.94 -42.62
CA ASP A 11 19.57 -47.65 -42.10
C ASP A 11 18.37 -46.90 -41.50
N GLN A 12 18.34 -46.85 -40.17
CA GLN A 12 17.45 -45.99 -39.39
C GLN A 12 17.93 -44.54 -39.51
N LEU A 13 17.37 -43.79 -40.46
CA LEU A 13 17.43 -42.34 -40.42
C LEU A 13 16.39 -41.83 -39.42
N THR A 14 16.86 -41.56 -38.20
CA THR A 14 16.18 -40.75 -37.20
C THR A 14 16.00 -39.33 -37.72
N HIS A 15 14.96 -39.10 -38.52
CA HIS A 15 14.43 -37.77 -38.69
C HIS A 15 13.82 -37.33 -37.35
N LYS A 16 14.61 -36.60 -36.55
CA LYS A 16 14.09 -35.71 -35.52
C LYS A 16 13.09 -34.77 -36.20
N SER A 17 11.81 -35.07 -36.05
CA SER A 17 10.73 -34.14 -36.34
C SER A 17 10.99 -32.89 -35.50
N LYS A 18 11.34 -31.78 -36.17
CA LYS A 18 11.24 -30.46 -35.55
C LYS A 18 9.82 -30.33 -35.00
N PRO A 19 9.61 -29.91 -33.74
CA PRO A 19 8.27 -29.66 -33.25
C PRO A 19 7.66 -28.61 -34.17
N THR A 20 6.61 -29.01 -34.88
CA THR A 20 5.84 -28.11 -35.73
C THR A 20 5.17 -27.13 -34.78
N GLN A 21 5.70 -25.91 -34.67
CA GLN A 21 4.99 -24.83 -34.00
C GLN A 21 3.76 -24.53 -34.84
N THR A 22 2.62 -25.11 -34.45
CA THR A 22 1.32 -24.73 -34.98
C THR A 22 1.13 -23.25 -34.68
N PRO A 23 0.86 -22.40 -35.70
CA PRO A 23 0.67 -20.97 -35.47
C PRO A 23 -0.51 -20.76 -34.51
N VAL A 24 -0.29 -19.98 -33.46
CA VAL A 24 -1.26 -19.61 -32.44
C VAL A 24 -2.44 -18.89 -33.13
N LYS A 25 -3.55 -19.60 -33.36
CA LYS A 25 -4.72 -19.03 -34.02
C LYS A 25 -5.55 -18.23 -33.01
N LEU A 26 -5.32 -16.92 -32.98
CA LEU A 26 -6.21 -15.98 -32.33
C LEU A 26 -7.48 -15.83 -33.18
N ILE A 27 -8.65 -16.03 -32.58
CA ILE A 27 -9.92 -15.90 -33.30
C ILE A 27 -10.30 -14.42 -33.38
N GLU A 28 -10.66 -13.97 -34.58
CA GLU A 28 -11.22 -12.63 -34.78
C GLU A 28 -12.67 -12.58 -34.30
N VAL A 29 -12.95 -11.66 -33.37
CA VAL A 29 -14.26 -11.51 -32.74
C VAL A 29 -14.87 -10.18 -33.14
N THR A 30 -16.09 -10.23 -33.66
CA THR A 30 -16.95 -9.08 -33.99
C THR A 30 -18.29 -9.21 -33.25
N GLN A 31 -19.08 -8.14 -33.20
CA GLN A 31 -20.41 -8.21 -32.56
C GLN A 31 -21.32 -9.22 -33.28
N GLU A 32 -21.19 -9.34 -34.59
CA GLU A 32 -22.01 -10.21 -35.44
C GLU A 32 -21.63 -11.69 -35.31
N ASN A 33 -20.35 -12.01 -35.08
CA ASN A 33 -19.87 -13.39 -35.04
C ASN A 33 -19.70 -13.97 -33.63
N LEU A 34 -19.83 -13.15 -32.57
CA LEU A 34 -19.50 -13.53 -31.19
C LEU A 34 -20.17 -14.84 -30.76
N ASN A 35 -21.48 -15.00 -31.03
CA ASN A 35 -22.21 -16.23 -30.66
C ASN A 35 -21.63 -17.48 -31.35
N SER A 36 -21.33 -17.37 -32.64
CA SER A 36 -20.76 -18.46 -33.43
C SER A 36 -19.36 -18.82 -32.93
N VAL A 37 -18.53 -17.82 -32.62
CA VAL A 37 -17.21 -18.00 -32.02
C VAL A 37 -17.31 -18.71 -30.67
N LEU A 38 -18.24 -18.29 -29.80
CA LEU A 38 -18.43 -18.94 -28.49
C LEU A 38 -18.84 -20.40 -28.63
N LEU A 39 -19.72 -20.74 -29.59
CA LEU A 39 -20.13 -22.12 -29.87
C LEU A 39 -19.00 -22.98 -30.45
N GLU A 40 -18.09 -22.39 -31.22
CA GLU A 40 -16.89 -23.08 -31.71
C GLU A 40 -15.93 -23.38 -30.56
N LEU A 41 -15.64 -22.37 -29.74
CA LEU A 41 -14.75 -22.48 -28.58
C LEU A 41 -15.25 -23.43 -27.51
N LYS A 42 -16.56 -23.52 -27.34
CA LYS A 42 -17.22 -24.51 -26.48
C LYS A 42 -16.79 -25.95 -26.79
N LYS A 43 -16.41 -26.24 -28.04
CA LYS A 43 -16.04 -27.60 -28.50
C LYS A 43 -14.55 -27.90 -28.35
N ASP A 44 -13.72 -26.89 -28.08
CA ASP A 44 -12.27 -27.02 -27.98
C ASP A 44 -11.74 -26.21 -26.79
N GLU A 45 -11.51 -26.92 -25.68
CA GLU A 45 -11.01 -26.34 -24.43
C GLU A 45 -9.64 -25.64 -24.60
N SER A 46 -8.78 -26.18 -25.47
CA SER A 46 -7.46 -25.61 -25.71
C SER A 46 -7.55 -24.25 -26.41
N LEU A 47 -8.46 -24.16 -27.40
CA LEU A 47 -8.73 -22.94 -28.14
C LEU A 47 -9.48 -21.92 -27.28
N LEU A 48 -10.38 -22.38 -26.41
CA LEU A 48 -11.06 -21.55 -25.40
C LEU A 48 -10.05 -20.92 -24.45
N LYS A 49 -9.18 -21.72 -23.81
CA LYS A 49 -8.15 -21.22 -22.88
C LYS A 49 -7.25 -20.18 -23.55
N LEU A 50 -6.90 -20.39 -24.82
CA LEU A 50 -6.07 -19.46 -25.59
C LEU A 50 -6.76 -18.10 -25.85
N ASN A 51 -8.08 -18.11 -26.11
CA ASN A 51 -8.82 -16.92 -26.56
C ASN A 51 -9.68 -16.25 -25.48
N LEU A 52 -9.93 -16.92 -24.34
CA LEU A 52 -10.88 -16.49 -23.30
C LEU A 52 -10.67 -15.03 -22.87
N LYS A 53 -9.42 -14.66 -22.57
CA LYS A 53 -9.09 -13.30 -22.13
C LYS A 53 -9.44 -12.24 -23.18
N ASN A 54 -9.22 -12.53 -24.46
CA ASN A 54 -9.52 -11.60 -25.55
C ASN A 54 -11.03 -11.46 -25.75
N ILE A 55 -11.75 -12.56 -25.66
CA ILE A 55 -13.21 -12.60 -25.80
C ILE A 55 -13.88 -11.88 -24.65
N VAL A 56 -13.51 -12.15 -23.40
CA VAL A 56 -14.07 -11.46 -22.24
C VAL A 56 -13.77 -9.95 -22.32
N ASN A 57 -12.55 -9.58 -22.72
CA ASN A 57 -12.22 -8.17 -22.98
C ASN A 57 -13.08 -7.55 -24.09
N PHE A 58 -13.41 -8.31 -25.14
CA PHE A 58 -14.29 -7.86 -26.20
C PHE A 58 -15.71 -7.65 -25.65
N MET A 59 -16.25 -8.61 -24.89
CA MET A 59 -17.57 -8.51 -24.26
C MET A 59 -17.68 -7.28 -23.36
N PHE A 60 -16.69 -7.01 -22.48
CA PHE A 60 -16.67 -5.82 -21.62
C PHE A 60 -16.67 -4.49 -22.40
N LYS A 61 -16.26 -4.50 -23.67
CA LYS A 61 -16.23 -3.30 -24.52
C LYS A 61 -17.47 -3.15 -25.39
N THR A 62 -18.10 -4.25 -25.80
CA THR A 62 -19.09 -4.24 -26.89
C THR A 62 -20.49 -4.63 -26.46
N CYS A 63 -20.66 -5.31 -25.32
CA CYS A 63 -21.97 -5.59 -24.75
C CYS A 63 -22.55 -4.33 -24.10
N HIS A 64 -23.85 -4.11 -24.25
CA HIS A 64 -24.51 -2.91 -23.74
C HIS A 64 -24.78 -2.98 -22.22
N ASP A 65 -24.95 -4.18 -21.67
CA ASP A 65 -25.25 -4.41 -20.26
C ASP A 65 -24.63 -5.75 -19.76
N ASN A 66 -24.61 -5.92 -18.44
CA ASN A 66 -24.04 -7.10 -17.79
C ASN A 66 -24.87 -8.38 -18.05
N SER A 67 -26.18 -8.27 -18.24
CA SER A 67 -27.04 -9.42 -18.56
C SER A 67 -26.69 -10.04 -19.92
N GLN A 68 -26.32 -9.22 -20.91
CA GLN A 68 -25.81 -9.69 -22.20
C GLN A 68 -24.49 -10.44 -22.02
N ILE A 69 -23.57 -9.92 -21.23
CA ILE A 69 -22.28 -10.58 -20.93
C ILE A 69 -22.54 -11.95 -20.30
N LEU A 70 -23.41 -12.02 -19.29
CA LEU A 70 -23.80 -13.27 -18.65
C LEU A 70 -24.42 -14.26 -19.65
N ALA A 71 -25.33 -13.80 -20.51
CA ALA A 71 -25.95 -14.65 -21.53
C ALA A 71 -24.92 -15.23 -22.51
N LYS A 72 -23.92 -14.44 -22.93
CA LYS A 72 -22.82 -14.91 -23.77
C LYS A 72 -21.94 -15.92 -23.03
N LEU A 73 -21.60 -15.67 -21.77
CA LEU A 73 -20.77 -16.57 -20.96
C LEU A 73 -21.48 -17.90 -20.67
N LYS A 74 -22.81 -17.91 -20.49
CA LYS A 74 -23.61 -19.14 -20.33
C LYS A 74 -23.51 -20.09 -21.54
N ILE A 75 -23.24 -19.58 -22.74
CA ILE A 75 -22.96 -20.42 -23.92
C ILE A 75 -21.73 -21.30 -23.66
N LEU A 76 -20.68 -20.73 -23.05
CA LEU A 76 -19.43 -21.43 -22.73
C LEU A 76 -19.55 -22.35 -21.50
N HIS A 77 -20.38 -21.98 -20.52
CA HIS A 77 -20.50 -22.67 -19.24
C HIS A 77 -21.27 -24.00 -19.28
N THR A 78 -22.09 -24.25 -20.31
CA THR A 78 -23.08 -25.36 -20.33
C THR A 78 -22.50 -26.76 -20.64
N VAL A 79 -21.24 -27.07 -20.27
CA VAL A 79 -20.59 -28.40 -20.46
C VAL A 79 -19.58 -28.71 -19.36
N ASP A 80 -19.94 -28.55 -18.09
CA ASP A 80 -19.34 -29.38 -17.04
C ASP A 80 -20.47 -30.21 -16.46
N LYS A 81 -20.38 -31.54 -16.58
CA LYS A 81 -21.35 -32.47 -15.97
C LYS A 81 -21.24 -32.52 -14.44
N ASP A 82 -20.24 -31.83 -13.89
CA ASP A 82 -19.88 -31.86 -12.47
C ASP A 82 -20.34 -30.60 -11.71
N LEU A 83 -20.88 -29.60 -12.41
CA LEU A 83 -21.72 -28.58 -11.79
C LEU A 83 -23.14 -29.12 -11.85
N ASP A 84 -23.60 -29.75 -10.76
CA ASP A 84 -25.00 -30.14 -10.63
C ASP A 84 -25.86 -28.93 -11.01
N ASP A 85 -27.00 -29.15 -11.69
CA ASP A 85 -27.95 -28.07 -12.02
C ASP A 85 -28.33 -27.22 -10.78
N LYS A 86 -28.09 -27.75 -9.56
CA LYS A 86 -28.14 -27.05 -8.28
C LYS A 86 -27.21 -25.83 -8.19
N ASP A 87 -25.95 -25.91 -8.63
CA ASP A 87 -24.97 -24.80 -8.58
C ASP A 87 -25.39 -23.64 -9.50
N ILE A 88 -26.11 -23.94 -10.59
CA ILE A 88 -26.66 -22.92 -11.49
C ILE A 88 -27.92 -22.31 -10.90
N THR A 89 -28.81 -23.08 -10.27
CA THR A 89 -29.97 -22.51 -9.53
C THR A 89 -29.54 -21.68 -8.32
N ASP A 90 -28.50 -22.07 -7.60
CA ASP A 90 -27.91 -21.24 -6.54
C ASP A 90 -27.22 -20.00 -7.13
N ALA A 91 -26.74 -20.07 -8.38
CA ALA A 91 -26.27 -18.91 -9.16
C ALA A 91 -27.38 -18.06 -9.80
N VAL A 92 -28.64 -18.53 -9.81
CA VAL A 92 -29.82 -17.69 -10.12
C VAL A 92 -30.17 -16.80 -8.92
N ASP A 93 -29.79 -17.21 -7.70
CA ASP A 93 -29.87 -16.38 -6.49
C ASP A 93 -28.62 -15.50 -6.28
N LEU A 94 -27.54 -15.71 -7.05
CA LEU A 94 -26.38 -14.82 -7.11
C LEU A 94 -26.66 -13.61 -8.00
N ASP A 95 -26.13 -12.46 -7.57
CA ASP A 95 -26.10 -11.24 -8.38
C ASP A 95 -25.41 -11.50 -9.73
N VAL A 96 -25.94 -10.91 -10.80
CA VAL A 96 -25.43 -11.03 -12.19
C VAL A 96 -23.92 -10.84 -12.25
N ILE A 97 -23.38 -9.93 -11.43
CA ILE A 97 -21.94 -9.64 -11.40
C ILE A 97 -21.13 -10.81 -10.83
N ASP A 98 -21.63 -11.43 -9.76
CA ASP A 98 -21.00 -12.59 -9.13
C ASP A 98 -21.04 -13.80 -10.07
N SER A 99 -22.16 -14.02 -10.77
CA SER A 99 -22.26 -15.09 -11.76
C SER A 99 -21.27 -14.89 -12.91
N ILE A 100 -21.14 -13.67 -13.45
CA ILE A 100 -20.16 -13.38 -14.52
C ILE A 100 -18.74 -13.63 -14.03
N PHE A 101 -18.39 -13.13 -12.84
CA PHE A 101 -17.04 -13.31 -12.29
C PHE A 101 -16.72 -14.78 -12.01
N SER A 102 -17.68 -15.53 -11.47
CA SER A 102 -17.55 -16.96 -11.19
C SER A 102 -17.31 -17.75 -12.48
N ILE A 103 -18.13 -17.55 -13.52
CA ILE A 103 -17.95 -18.23 -14.81
C ILE A 103 -16.57 -17.92 -15.42
N ILE A 104 -16.15 -16.65 -15.44
CA ILE A 104 -14.85 -16.29 -15.99
C ILE A 104 -13.71 -16.93 -15.18
N SER A 105 -13.83 -16.95 -13.86
CA SER A 105 -12.83 -17.53 -12.95
C SER A 105 -12.73 -19.05 -13.12
N HIS A 106 -13.87 -19.75 -13.19
CA HIS A 106 -13.93 -21.19 -13.45
C HIS A 106 -13.27 -21.54 -14.79
N LEU A 107 -13.62 -20.81 -15.87
CA LEU A 107 -13.02 -21.01 -17.19
C LEU A 107 -11.51 -20.72 -17.24
N LEU A 108 -11.00 -19.92 -16.31
CA LEU A 108 -9.56 -19.68 -16.13
C LEU A 108 -8.88 -20.74 -15.24
N GLY A 109 -9.64 -21.66 -14.65
CA GLY A 109 -9.15 -22.74 -13.79
C GLY A 109 -8.98 -22.34 -12.32
N TYR A 110 -9.65 -21.28 -11.85
CA TYR A 110 -9.68 -20.94 -10.42
C TYR A 110 -10.80 -21.70 -9.71
N ASP A 111 -10.54 -22.08 -8.46
CA ASP A 111 -11.58 -22.54 -7.54
C ASP A 111 -12.54 -21.38 -7.23
N THR A 112 -13.84 -21.61 -7.43
CA THR A 112 -14.92 -20.65 -7.21
C THR A 112 -15.83 -21.03 -6.04
N THR A 113 -15.52 -22.11 -5.31
CA THR A 113 -16.26 -22.56 -4.12
C THR A 113 -16.39 -21.44 -3.08
N ASN A 114 -15.36 -20.60 -2.97
CA ASN A 114 -15.40 -19.35 -2.21
C ASN A 114 -15.08 -18.17 -3.14
N LEU A 115 -16.12 -17.63 -3.78
CA LEU A 115 -16.01 -16.52 -4.73
C LEU A 115 -15.27 -15.31 -4.13
N LYS A 116 -15.48 -14.99 -2.85
CA LYS A 116 -14.81 -13.86 -2.19
C LYS A 116 -13.29 -14.04 -2.20
N ASN A 117 -12.81 -15.25 -1.87
CA ASN A 117 -11.39 -15.58 -1.93
C ASN A 117 -10.86 -15.52 -3.37
N THR A 118 -11.62 -16.00 -4.36
CA THR A 118 -11.23 -15.92 -5.77
C THR A 118 -11.07 -14.48 -6.24
N VAL A 119 -12.00 -13.60 -5.86
CA VAL A 119 -11.92 -12.15 -6.13
C VAL A 119 -10.67 -11.54 -5.50
N LEU A 120 -10.31 -11.93 -4.28
CA LEU A 120 -9.11 -11.45 -3.57
C LEU A 120 -7.82 -11.93 -4.24
N ILE A 121 -7.73 -13.21 -4.59
CA ILE A 121 -6.59 -13.78 -5.34
C ILE A 121 -6.38 -13.00 -6.63
N MET A 122 -7.45 -12.85 -7.42
CA MET A 122 -7.41 -12.11 -8.68
C MET A 122 -6.99 -10.66 -8.45
N SER A 123 -7.38 -10.02 -7.35
CA SER A 123 -6.97 -8.65 -7.01
C SER A 123 -5.48 -8.52 -6.69
N GLY A 124 -4.84 -9.56 -6.15
CA GLY A 124 -3.39 -9.61 -5.88
C GLY A 124 -2.50 -9.97 -7.09
N GLU A 125 -3.06 -10.46 -8.18
CA GLU A 125 -2.26 -10.87 -9.35
C GLU A 125 -1.84 -9.70 -10.25
N ILE A 126 -0.65 -9.77 -10.84
CA ILE A 126 -0.07 -8.62 -11.57
C ILE A 126 -0.37 -8.59 -13.08
N TYR A 127 -1.00 -9.62 -13.65
CA TYR A 127 -1.20 -9.66 -15.10
C TYR A 127 -2.36 -8.75 -15.55
N PRO A 128 -2.33 -8.21 -16.79
CA PRO A 128 -3.26 -7.17 -17.21
C PRO A 128 -4.74 -7.55 -17.18
N PHE A 129 -5.06 -8.81 -17.44
CA PHE A 129 -6.44 -9.29 -17.46
C PHE A 129 -7.07 -9.29 -16.05
N SER A 130 -6.38 -9.80 -15.03
CA SER A 130 -6.92 -9.79 -13.66
C SER A 130 -7.13 -8.37 -13.15
N ARG A 131 -6.26 -7.43 -13.53
CA ARG A 131 -6.50 -6.00 -13.24
C ARG A 131 -7.83 -5.51 -13.81
N ARG A 132 -8.10 -5.78 -15.10
CA ARG A 132 -9.36 -5.35 -15.72
C ARG A 132 -10.56 -6.03 -15.08
N LEU A 133 -10.45 -7.33 -14.81
CA LEU A 133 -11.55 -8.10 -14.21
C LEU A 133 -11.87 -7.63 -12.79
N SER A 134 -10.87 -7.46 -11.91
CA SER A 134 -11.08 -6.96 -10.55
C SER A 134 -11.70 -5.56 -10.55
N LEU A 135 -11.19 -4.65 -11.39
CA LEU A 135 -11.75 -3.30 -11.50
C LEU A 135 -13.17 -3.32 -12.06
N TRP A 136 -13.45 -4.16 -13.06
CA TRP A 136 -14.82 -4.33 -13.58
C TRP A 136 -15.75 -4.88 -12.51
N TYR A 137 -15.32 -5.88 -11.74
CA TYR A 137 -16.10 -6.49 -10.66
C TYR A 137 -16.57 -5.44 -9.66
N PHE A 138 -15.65 -4.74 -9.00
CA PHE A 138 -16.00 -3.74 -7.98
C PHE A 138 -16.68 -2.48 -8.56
N LYS A 139 -16.49 -2.18 -9.86
CA LYS A 139 -17.23 -1.10 -10.53
C LYS A 139 -18.68 -1.43 -10.80
N ASN A 140 -19.05 -2.70 -10.84
CA ASN A 140 -20.41 -3.13 -11.16
C ASN A 140 -21.12 -3.71 -9.93
N LYS A 141 -20.41 -4.44 -9.08
CA LYS A 141 -20.93 -5.00 -7.83
C LYS A 141 -21.30 -3.90 -6.85
N GLN A 142 -22.52 -3.93 -6.33
CA GLN A 142 -22.90 -3.17 -5.15
C GLN A 142 -22.53 -4.02 -3.94
N LEU A 143 -21.67 -3.51 -3.07
CA LEU A 143 -21.25 -4.21 -1.86
C LEU A 143 -22.13 -3.78 -0.68
N GLU A 144 -22.47 -4.72 0.18
CA GLU A 144 -23.01 -4.38 1.51
C GLU A 144 -21.90 -3.82 2.40
N ASP A 145 -22.24 -3.04 3.42
CA ASP A 145 -21.26 -2.37 4.29
C ASP A 145 -20.26 -3.35 4.93
N LYS A 146 -20.74 -4.52 5.38
CA LYS A 146 -19.88 -5.60 5.92
C LYS A 146 -18.92 -6.18 4.88
N GLU A 147 -19.31 -6.18 3.60
CA GLU A 147 -18.47 -6.67 2.52
C GLU A 147 -17.42 -5.64 2.12
N VAL A 148 -17.75 -4.36 2.18
CA VAL A 148 -16.80 -3.26 1.97
C VAL A 148 -15.64 -3.40 2.95
N ASP A 149 -15.93 -3.47 4.25
CA ASP A 149 -14.91 -3.62 5.28
C ASP A 149 -14.09 -4.90 5.09
N PHE A 150 -14.74 -6.03 4.77
CA PHE A 150 -14.06 -7.29 4.49
C PHE A 150 -13.07 -7.18 3.33
N TYR A 151 -13.50 -6.64 2.18
CA TYR A 151 -12.63 -6.52 1.01
C TYR A 151 -11.52 -5.49 1.24
N LEU A 152 -11.79 -4.39 1.95
CA LEU A 152 -10.77 -3.43 2.32
C LEU A 152 -9.73 -4.07 3.24
N ASP A 153 -10.15 -4.76 4.29
CA ASP A 153 -9.25 -5.45 5.24
C ASP A 153 -8.34 -6.46 4.52
N GLU A 154 -8.92 -7.30 3.65
CA GLU A 154 -8.15 -8.33 2.95
C GLU A 154 -7.23 -7.76 1.87
N ILE A 155 -7.66 -6.74 1.13
CA ILE A 155 -6.80 -6.10 0.13
C ILE A 155 -5.68 -5.30 0.83
N GLU A 156 -5.97 -4.66 1.96
CA GLU A 156 -4.94 -4.06 2.81
C GLU A 156 -3.93 -5.11 3.25
N ARG A 157 -4.36 -6.27 3.78
CA ARG A 157 -3.44 -7.37 4.13
C ARG A 157 -2.52 -7.75 2.98
N ILE A 158 -3.04 -7.82 1.75
CA ILE A 158 -2.23 -8.07 0.55
C ILE A 158 -1.20 -6.95 0.33
N VAL A 159 -1.59 -5.69 0.49
CA VAL A 159 -0.68 -4.52 0.36
C VAL A 159 0.43 -4.58 1.40
N PHE A 160 0.09 -4.74 2.68
CA PHE A 160 1.06 -4.78 3.77
C PHE A 160 2.01 -5.98 3.64
N LYS A 161 1.48 -7.17 3.37
CA LYS A 161 2.30 -8.38 3.13
C LYS A 161 3.24 -8.20 1.95
N THR A 162 2.77 -7.63 0.84
CA THR A 162 3.61 -7.34 -0.34
C THR A 162 4.63 -6.24 -0.05
N GLY A 163 4.28 -5.30 0.82
CA GLY A 163 5.14 -4.23 1.28
C GLY A 163 6.24 -4.66 2.25
N ASN A 164 6.24 -5.92 2.71
CA ASN A 164 6.98 -6.38 3.89
C ASN A 164 6.74 -5.47 5.12
N ILE A 165 5.54 -4.89 5.20
CA ILE A 165 5.12 -4.10 6.34
C ILE A 165 4.36 -5.04 7.25
N ASN A 166 4.85 -5.12 8.48
CA ASN A 166 4.19 -5.76 9.58
C ASN A 166 2.72 -5.29 9.65
N PHE A 167 1.78 -6.15 9.23
CA PHE A 167 0.34 -5.93 9.30
C PHE A 167 -0.08 -6.04 10.76
N ILE A 168 0.37 -5.10 11.60
CA ILE A 168 0.09 -5.19 13.02
C ILE A 168 -1.08 -4.29 13.36
N THR A 169 -2.01 -4.95 14.04
CA THR A 169 -3.10 -4.42 14.87
C THR A 169 -2.57 -3.64 16.10
N GLU A 170 -1.24 -3.52 16.29
CA GLU A 170 -0.47 -2.83 17.37
C GLU A 170 -0.58 -1.31 17.30
N VAL A 171 -1.76 -0.82 17.00
CA VAL A 171 -2.07 0.58 17.21
C VAL A 171 -3.35 0.75 18.03
N TYR A 172 -3.92 -0.34 18.55
CA TYR A 172 -4.99 -0.25 19.55
C TYR A 172 -4.46 0.05 20.96
N GLU A 173 -3.26 -0.44 21.33
CA GLU A 173 -2.71 -0.22 22.69
C GLU A 173 -1.92 1.12 22.78
N ASN A 174 -0.99 1.39 21.86
CA ASN A 174 -0.18 2.63 21.91
C ASN A 174 -0.91 3.91 21.48
N CYS A 175 -2.24 3.89 21.36
CA CYS A 175 -3.03 5.10 21.09
C CYS A 175 -3.81 5.61 22.29
N MET A 176 -3.94 4.80 23.34
CA MET A 176 -4.64 5.15 24.59
C MET A 176 -3.68 5.29 25.79
N GLU A 177 -2.44 4.81 25.69
CA GLU A 177 -1.43 5.02 26.73
C GLU A 177 -0.42 6.09 26.27
N GLU A 178 -0.05 6.95 27.22
CA GLU A 178 0.77 8.17 27.10
C GLU A 178 0.02 9.44 26.65
N VAL A 179 -1.02 9.77 27.42
CA VAL A 179 -1.26 11.17 27.82
C VAL A 179 -1.21 11.22 29.35
N ASP A 180 -0.23 11.99 29.84
CA ASP A 180 0.01 12.47 31.21
C ASP A 180 0.64 11.51 32.24
N GLU A 181 1.92 11.76 32.55
CA GLU A 181 2.41 12.05 33.91
C GLU A 181 3.85 12.59 33.83
N GLU A 182 3.99 13.90 33.59
CA GLU A 182 5.17 14.64 34.04
C GLU A 182 4.86 15.23 35.43
N ASP A 183 5.83 15.06 36.34
CA ASP A 183 5.99 15.66 37.67
C ASP A 183 5.09 15.17 38.83
N MET A 184 5.62 14.21 39.60
CA MET A 184 5.73 14.34 41.07
C MET A 184 6.83 13.43 41.61
N ASN A 185 7.99 14.04 41.86
CA ASN A 185 9.04 13.50 42.69
C ASN A 185 8.69 13.84 44.15
N ASP A 186 8.37 12.87 45.01
CA ASP A 186 8.85 12.82 46.41
C ASP A 186 8.41 11.57 47.21
N SER A 187 9.40 11.01 47.93
CA SER A 187 9.34 10.19 49.15
C SER A 187 8.78 8.74 49.13
N MET A 188 9.72 7.80 49.02
CA MET A 188 10.11 6.81 50.05
C MET A 188 9.07 6.39 51.11
N GLU A 189 8.66 5.11 51.13
CA GLU A 189 9.07 4.14 52.18
C GLU A 189 8.60 2.71 51.87
N VAL A 190 9.41 1.78 52.35
CA VAL A 190 9.41 0.33 52.16
C VAL A 190 8.47 -0.34 53.15
N SER A 191 7.79 -1.41 52.73
CA SER A 191 7.67 -2.60 53.59
C SER A 191 7.36 -3.84 52.75
N GLU A 192 8.37 -4.72 52.70
CA GLU A 192 8.23 -6.16 52.45
C GLU A 192 7.40 -6.80 53.57
N ASP A 193 6.61 -7.81 53.21
CA ASP A 193 6.46 -9.10 53.92
C ASP A 193 5.35 -9.88 53.20
N GLU A 194 5.73 -10.91 52.44
CA GLU A 194 5.58 -12.33 52.79
C GLU A 194 4.10 -12.78 52.87
N CYS A 195 3.64 -13.91 52.36
CA CYS A 195 4.14 -15.07 51.64
C CYS A 195 2.94 -16.03 51.75
N GLU A 196 2.44 -16.64 50.67
CA GLU A 196 2.11 -18.08 50.73
C GLU A 196 1.86 -18.66 49.34
N LYS A 197 2.57 -19.76 49.11
CA LYS A 197 2.74 -20.49 47.86
C LYS A 197 1.58 -21.42 47.61
N VAL A 198 1.16 -21.52 46.36
CA VAL A 198 0.65 -22.77 45.77
C VAL A 198 1.32 -22.94 44.39
N GLU A 199 2.30 -23.84 44.35
CA GLU A 199 2.82 -24.52 43.15
C GLU A 199 1.69 -25.43 42.61
N GLU A 200 1.45 -25.68 41.32
CA GLU A 200 2.37 -25.90 40.20
C GLU A 200 1.59 -25.89 38.85
N ASP A 201 2.32 -25.63 37.75
CA ASP A 201 2.01 -25.96 36.34
C ASP A 201 0.89 -25.25 35.56
N ASN A 202 1.25 -24.06 35.04
CA ASN A 202 1.12 -23.77 33.60
C ASN A 202 2.26 -22.82 33.20
N GLN A 203 3.25 -23.35 32.47
CA GLN A 203 4.32 -22.55 31.88
C GLN A 203 3.74 -21.56 30.87
N VAL A 204 3.59 -20.32 31.31
CA VAL A 204 3.56 -19.13 30.46
C VAL A 204 4.90 -19.09 29.72
N PRO A 205 4.94 -19.00 28.37
CA PRO A 205 6.20 -18.84 27.68
C PRO A 205 6.74 -17.45 28.03
N THR A 206 7.82 -17.43 28.82
CA THR A 206 8.68 -16.27 29.02
C THR A 206 9.18 -15.85 27.65
N ILE A 207 8.67 -14.73 27.13
CA ILE A 207 9.28 -14.04 26.00
C ILE A 207 10.58 -13.45 26.54
N ASN A 208 11.69 -14.15 26.32
CA ASN A 208 12.99 -13.53 26.32
C ASN A 208 12.98 -12.46 25.21
N LEU A 209 12.88 -11.20 25.60
CA LEU A 209 13.26 -10.05 24.77
C LEU A 209 14.78 -10.06 24.63
N ASP A 210 15.28 -11.05 23.88
CA ASP A 210 16.67 -11.12 23.46
C ASP A 210 16.79 -10.31 22.17
N LEU A 211 16.97 -8.99 22.34
CA LEU A 211 17.14 -7.97 21.28
C LEU A 211 18.44 -8.14 20.47
N ASN A 212 19.06 -9.32 20.47
CA ASN A 212 20.34 -9.61 19.80
C ASN A 212 20.28 -10.61 18.65
N ASN A 213 19.11 -11.11 18.24
CA ASN A 213 19.03 -12.15 17.20
C ASN A 213 18.30 -11.71 15.92
N GLN A 214 18.87 -10.75 15.18
CA GLN A 214 18.76 -10.70 13.70
C GLN A 214 20.02 -10.16 12.99
N ILE A 215 21.17 -10.19 13.65
CA ILE A 215 22.46 -10.24 12.95
C ILE A 215 22.84 -11.72 12.95
N PRO A 216 23.13 -12.36 11.80
CA PRO A 216 23.57 -13.74 11.82
C PRO A 216 24.83 -13.82 12.67
N ASN A 217 24.76 -14.56 13.78
CA ASN A 217 25.91 -14.87 14.62
C ASN A 217 27.03 -15.38 13.72
N LEU A 218 28.09 -14.58 13.56
CA LEU A 218 29.28 -14.99 12.82
C LEU A 218 30.03 -15.96 13.74
N ASP A 219 29.59 -17.22 13.70
CA ASP A 219 30.32 -18.32 14.31
C ASP A 219 31.69 -18.37 13.61
N LEU A 220 32.73 -18.02 14.36
CA LEU A 220 34.12 -17.97 13.92
C LEU A 220 34.61 -19.41 13.73
N LYS A 221 34.29 -20.00 12.59
CA LYS A 221 35.00 -21.15 12.07
C LYS A 221 36.16 -20.62 11.24
N GLU A 222 37.36 -21.17 11.45
CA GLU A 222 38.48 -21.00 10.52
C GLU A 222 38.06 -21.57 9.17
N LEU A 223 37.63 -20.69 8.27
CA LEU A 223 37.33 -20.99 6.87
C LEU A 223 38.51 -20.49 6.03
N GLU A 224 38.84 -21.19 4.95
CA GLU A 224 39.81 -20.68 3.98
C GLU A 224 39.28 -19.36 3.37
N ASP A 225 40.17 -18.41 3.09
CA ASP A 225 39.84 -17.03 2.68
C ASP A 225 38.79 -16.94 1.55
N SER A 226 38.74 -17.93 0.65
CA SER A 226 37.76 -18.00 -0.43
C SER A 226 36.34 -18.32 0.05
N GLU A 227 36.18 -19.21 1.03
CA GLU A 227 34.87 -19.58 1.57
C GLU A 227 34.33 -18.49 2.52
N GLU A 228 35.22 -17.81 3.24
CA GLU A 228 34.84 -16.67 4.07
C GLU A 228 34.42 -15.48 3.20
N MET A 229 35.10 -15.20 2.08
CA MET A 229 34.64 -14.19 1.11
C MET A 229 33.28 -14.53 0.51
N ASP A 230 33.02 -15.78 0.14
CA ASP A 230 31.71 -16.20 -0.39
C ASP A 230 30.59 -16.10 0.67
N ARG A 231 30.91 -16.35 1.94
CA ARG A 231 30.00 -16.15 3.07
C ARG A 231 29.71 -14.67 3.28
N LEU A 232 30.73 -13.82 3.21
CA LEU A 232 30.62 -12.37 3.34
C LEU A 232 29.82 -11.76 2.19
N ASP A 233 30.02 -12.22 0.95
CA ASP A 233 29.24 -11.81 -0.22
C ASP A 233 27.77 -12.27 -0.13
N LYS A 234 27.49 -13.45 0.43
CA LYS A 234 26.12 -13.87 0.73
C LYS A 234 25.49 -13.03 1.83
N ALA A 235 26.22 -12.74 2.91
CA ALA A 235 25.73 -11.92 4.02
C ALA A 235 25.49 -10.47 3.56
N LEU A 236 26.43 -9.87 2.84
CA LEU A 236 26.29 -8.57 2.18
C LEU A 236 25.16 -8.59 1.16
N GLY A 237 25.01 -9.65 0.38
CA GLY A 237 23.91 -9.82 -0.57
C GLY A 237 22.54 -9.86 0.12
N ILE A 238 22.45 -10.45 1.31
CA ILE A 238 21.24 -10.45 2.14
C ILE A 238 20.99 -9.05 2.74
N VAL A 239 22.03 -8.38 3.25
CA VAL A 239 21.97 -7.03 3.83
C VAL A 239 21.66 -5.95 2.77
N LEU A 240 22.13 -6.13 1.54
CA LEU A 240 21.86 -5.22 0.42
C LEU A 240 20.47 -5.48 -0.18
N LYS A 241 19.99 -6.73 -0.17
CA LYS A 241 18.60 -7.07 -0.55
C LYS A 241 17.59 -6.59 0.50
N SER A 242 17.92 -6.59 1.79
CA SER A 242 17.06 -6.02 2.83
C SER A 242 17.00 -4.48 2.79
N LYS A 243 18.02 -3.83 2.20
CA LYS A 243 18.00 -2.39 1.84
C LYS A 243 17.38 -2.09 0.48
N ALA A 244 17.09 -3.11 -0.34
CA ALA A 244 16.47 -2.91 -1.63
C ALA A 244 14.97 -2.62 -1.43
N GLY A 245 14.53 -1.43 -1.81
CA GLY A 245 13.11 -1.08 -1.84
C GLY A 245 12.29 -2.06 -2.70
N LEU A 246 10.96 -1.90 -2.69
CA LEU A 246 10.04 -2.85 -3.33
C LEU A 246 10.43 -3.19 -4.77
N SER A 247 10.31 -4.47 -5.13
CA SER A 247 10.55 -4.91 -6.51
C SER A 247 9.54 -4.28 -7.48
N VAL A 248 9.86 -4.22 -8.76
CA VAL A 248 8.92 -3.71 -9.79
C VAL A 248 7.61 -4.52 -9.79
N ALA A 249 7.67 -5.82 -9.53
CA ALA A 249 6.49 -6.67 -9.45
C ALA A 249 5.62 -6.32 -8.22
N ASP A 250 6.25 -6.11 -7.06
CA ASP A 250 5.57 -5.74 -5.82
C ASP A 250 4.92 -4.36 -5.92
N LYS A 251 5.64 -3.38 -6.49
CA LYS A 251 5.08 -2.05 -6.79
C LYS A 251 3.86 -2.16 -7.69
N LYS A 252 3.89 -2.99 -8.74
CA LYS A 252 2.74 -3.21 -9.65
C LYS A 252 1.57 -3.88 -8.93
N ARG A 253 1.83 -4.86 -8.07
CA ARG A 253 0.83 -5.53 -7.24
C ARG A 253 0.15 -4.55 -6.29
N ILE A 254 0.92 -3.78 -5.52
CA ILE A 254 0.39 -2.79 -4.59
C ILE A 254 -0.38 -1.70 -5.35
N ALA A 255 0.19 -1.17 -6.44
CA ALA A 255 -0.50 -0.17 -7.26
C ALA A 255 -1.86 -0.65 -7.74
N LYS A 256 -1.97 -1.92 -8.16
CA LYS A 256 -3.24 -2.55 -8.52
C LYS A 256 -4.20 -2.66 -7.33
N CYS A 257 -3.72 -3.14 -6.18
CA CYS A 257 -4.55 -3.23 -4.98
C CYS A 257 -5.12 -1.85 -4.60
N LEU A 258 -4.30 -0.81 -4.65
CA LEU A 258 -4.73 0.58 -4.43
C LEU A 258 -5.79 1.03 -5.46
N ASP A 259 -5.66 0.67 -6.74
CA ASP A 259 -6.70 0.98 -7.73
C ASP A 259 -8.02 0.25 -7.47
N VAL A 260 -7.96 -0.98 -6.94
CA VAL A 260 -9.15 -1.73 -6.54
C VAL A 260 -9.81 -1.07 -5.33
N ILE A 261 -9.02 -0.69 -4.32
CA ILE A 261 -9.50 0.06 -3.15
C ILE A 261 -10.15 1.37 -3.60
N GLU A 262 -9.52 2.14 -4.49
CA GLU A 262 -10.13 3.37 -5.04
C GLU A 262 -11.53 3.08 -5.60
N VAL A 263 -11.70 2.04 -6.42
CA VAL A 263 -13.02 1.67 -6.96
C VAL A 263 -14.02 1.29 -5.88
N ILE A 264 -13.62 0.54 -4.86
CA ILE A 264 -14.48 0.17 -3.73
C ILE A 264 -14.93 1.45 -3.00
N LEU A 265 -14.01 2.36 -2.71
CA LEU A 265 -14.28 3.60 -1.98
C LEU A 265 -15.14 4.59 -2.77
N GLU A 266 -15.04 4.63 -4.11
CA GLU A 266 -15.88 5.51 -4.94
C GLU A 266 -17.36 5.22 -4.71
N ARG A 267 -17.75 3.94 -4.66
CA ARG A 267 -19.15 3.51 -4.72
C ARG A 267 -19.80 3.24 -3.37
N ASN A 268 -19.00 3.03 -2.32
CA ASN A 268 -19.51 2.57 -1.04
C ASN A 268 -19.21 3.56 0.09
N PRO A 269 -20.02 3.59 1.17
CA PRO A 269 -19.68 4.28 2.41
C PRO A 269 -18.55 3.54 3.14
N ILE A 270 -17.99 4.18 4.17
CA ILE A 270 -16.95 3.59 5.02
C ILE A 270 -17.37 3.83 6.47
N GLU A 271 -17.41 2.76 7.26
CA GLU A 271 -17.80 2.85 8.68
C GLU A 271 -16.58 2.95 9.60
N ARG A 272 -15.48 2.26 9.27
CA ARG A 272 -14.38 2.04 10.22
C ARG A 272 -13.18 2.94 9.98
N ILE A 273 -12.93 3.87 10.90
CA ILE A 273 -11.74 4.75 10.93
C ILE A 273 -10.41 4.00 10.79
N ILE A 274 -10.34 2.72 11.18
CA ILE A 274 -9.14 1.90 11.10
C ILE A 274 -8.50 1.89 9.70
N HIS A 275 -9.30 1.98 8.64
CA HIS A 275 -8.79 2.05 7.27
C HIS A 275 -7.95 3.30 7.05
N PHE A 276 -8.41 4.47 7.52
CA PHE A 276 -7.64 5.71 7.44
C PHE A 276 -6.28 5.57 8.11
N LYS A 277 -6.27 5.04 9.33
CA LYS A 277 -5.06 4.82 10.12
C LYS A 277 -4.05 3.93 9.41
N ARG A 278 -4.51 2.81 8.83
CA ARG A 278 -3.66 1.89 8.09
C ARG A 278 -3.09 2.52 6.83
N PHE A 279 -3.91 3.22 6.03
CA PHE A 279 -3.41 3.87 4.80
C PHE A 279 -2.47 5.04 5.08
N ILE A 280 -2.70 5.80 6.16
CA ILE A 280 -1.73 6.81 6.59
C ILE A 280 -0.37 6.17 6.90
N GLY A 281 -0.37 4.96 7.46
CA GLY A 281 0.86 4.21 7.72
C GLY A 281 1.60 3.76 6.47
N LEU A 282 0.98 3.84 5.29
CA LEU A 282 1.57 3.46 4.01
C LEU A 282 2.21 4.64 3.26
N VAL A 283 2.23 5.86 3.80
CA VAL A 283 2.79 7.03 3.08
C VAL A 283 4.29 6.87 2.76
N ASP A 284 5.01 6.06 3.54
CA ASP A 284 6.44 5.79 3.36
C ASP A 284 6.74 4.48 2.64
N ILE A 285 5.73 3.73 2.17
CA ILE A 285 5.94 2.42 1.54
C ILE A 285 6.87 2.50 0.32
N ASP A 286 6.68 3.52 -0.52
CA ASP A 286 7.52 3.83 -1.69
C ASP A 286 7.13 5.19 -2.29
N ASP A 287 8.12 5.97 -2.73
CA ASP A 287 7.88 7.29 -3.33
C ASP A 287 7.03 7.23 -4.62
N VAL A 288 7.13 6.16 -5.42
CA VAL A 288 6.32 6.00 -6.64
C VAL A 288 4.87 5.71 -6.29
N LEU A 289 4.63 4.99 -5.19
CA LEU A 289 3.29 4.60 -4.72
C LEU A 289 2.63 5.72 -3.90
N PHE A 290 3.39 6.66 -3.35
CA PHE A 290 2.89 7.75 -2.51
C PHE A 290 1.65 8.44 -3.10
N LYS A 291 1.67 8.81 -4.39
CA LYS A 291 0.54 9.51 -5.02
C LYS A 291 -0.75 8.69 -5.02
N LYS A 292 -0.66 7.36 -5.12
CA LYS A 292 -1.81 6.45 -5.09
C LYS A 292 -2.29 6.26 -3.65
N VAL A 293 -1.38 5.98 -2.72
CA VAL A 293 -1.70 5.90 -1.29
C VAL A 293 -2.40 7.18 -0.83
N PHE A 294 -1.84 8.34 -1.17
CA PHE A 294 -2.41 9.62 -0.79
C PHE A 294 -3.77 9.89 -1.45
N ARG A 295 -4.03 9.38 -2.66
CA ARG A 295 -5.36 9.46 -3.25
C ARG A 295 -6.38 8.67 -2.43
N VAL A 296 -6.04 7.44 -2.02
CA VAL A 296 -6.88 6.62 -1.14
C VAL A 296 -7.15 7.33 0.19
N ILE A 297 -6.12 7.90 0.83
CA ILE A 297 -6.26 8.69 2.06
C ILE A 297 -7.26 9.84 1.88
N LYS A 298 -7.15 10.61 0.77
CA LYS A 298 -8.10 11.71 0.49
C LYS A 298 -9.53 11.21 0.29
N MET A 299 -9.70 10.05 -0.32
CA MET A 299 -11.03 9.46 -0.50
C MET A 299 -11.62 9.02 0.84
N LEU A 300 -10.82 8.39 1.69
CA LEU A 300 -11.18 8.01 3.05
C LEU A 300 -11.71 9.21 3.83
N ILE A 301 -10.92 10.29 3.94
CA ILE A 301 -11.32 11.51 4.67
C ILE A 301 -12.66 12.05 4.15
N LYS A 302 -12.85 12.11 2.83
CA LYS A 302 -14.09 12.62 2.22
C LYS A 302 -15.32 11.75 2.48
N LYS A 303 -15.12 10.47 2.80
CA LYS A 303 -16.19 9.50 3.02
C LYS A 303 -16.62 9.42 4.48
N TYR A 304 -15.75 9.78 5.42
CA TYR A 304 -16.13 9.78 6.83
C TYR A 304 -17.10 10.91 7.18
N PRO A 305 -18.07 10.65 8.07
CA PRO A 305 -18.89 11.67 8.69
C PRO A 305 -18.07 12.78 9.37
N PRO A 306 -18.53 14.04 9.38
CA PRO A 306 -17.86 15.13 10.10
C PRO A 306 -17.66 14.88 11.59
N SER A 307 -18.48 14.02 12.22
CA SER A 307 -18.33 13.62 13.62
C SER A 307 -17.01 12.90 13.92
N HIS A 308 -16.35 12.32 12.92
CA HIS A 308 -15.07 11.63 13.06
C HIS A 308 -13.88 12.51 12.67
N LEU A 309 -14.10 13.78 12.31
CA LEU A 309 -13.04 14.64 11.80
C LEU A 309 -11.94 14.88 12.84
N GLU A 310 -12.30 14.98 14.12
CA GLU A 310 -11.34 15.12 15.24
C GLU A 310 -10.50 13.85 15.43
N ASP A 311 -11.12 12.67 15.39
CA ASP A 311 -10.40 11.39 15.48
C ASP A 311 -9.41 11.20 14.33
N LEU A 312 -9.85 11.54 13.10
CA LEU A 312 -9.01 11.50 11.91
C LEU A 312 -7.85 12.48 12.02
N TYR A 313 -8.10 13.69 12.54
CA TYR A 313 -7.05 14.66 12.80
C TYR A 313 -6.06 14.17 13.86
N ALA A 314 -6.52 13.57 14.95
CA ALA A 314 -5.65 13.02 15.99
C ALA A 314 -4.73 11.93 15.43
N ILE A 315 -5.27 11.03 14.61
CA ILE A 315 -4.48 10.00 13.90
C ILE A 315 -3.44 10.66 12.97
N TYR A 316 -3.84 11.68 12.22
CA TYR A 316 -2.95 12.42 11.34
C TYR A 316 -1.82 13.13 12.11
N ALA A 317 -2.15 13.84 13.19
CA ALA A 317 -1.21 14.56 14.03
C ALA A 317 -0.16 13.63 14.63
N LYS A 318 -0.58 12.47 15.17
CA LYS A 318 0.34 11.43 15.66
C LYS A 318 1.26 10.90 14.55
N SER A 319 0.75 10.81 13.32
CA SER A 319 1.49 10.29 12.17
C SER A 319 2.61 11.22 11.70
N LEU A 320 2.54 12.53 12.01
CA LEU A 320 3.60 13.50 11.71
C LEU A 320 4.91 13.17 12.42
N TYR A 321 4.85 12.51 13.58
CA TYR A 321 6.02 12.12 14.36
C TYR A 321 6.74 10.88 13.80
N LYS A 322 6.07 10.10 12.95
CA LYS A 322 6.54 8.77 12.55
C LYS A 322 7.02 8.68 11.11
N TYR A 323 6.32 9.36 10.20
CA TYR A 323 6.52 9.15 8.78
C TYR A 323 7.27 10.30 8.12
N LYS A 324 8.11 9.99 7.13
CA LYS A 324 8.91 10.97 6.38
C LYS A 324 8.07 11.70 5.33
N ASN A 325 7.37 10.95 4.47
CA ASN A 325 6.62 11.51 3.34
C ASN A 325 5.30 12.16 3.76
N ILE A 326 4.94 12.12 5.04
CA ILE A 326 3.74 12.76 5.56
C ILE A 326 3.79 14.29 5.40
N SER A 327 4.97 14.90 5.34
CA SER A 327 5.13 16.35 5.09
C SER A 327 4.46 16.79 3.79
N ARG A 328 4.52 15.95 2.75
CA ARG A 328 3.89 16.19 1.43
C ARG A 328 2.36 16.28 1.50
N THR A 329 1.76 15.87 2.62
CA THR A 329 0.31 15.88 2.81
C THR A 329 -0.18 17.11 3.58
N ILE A 330 0.70 17.86 4.26
CA ILE A 330 0.36 18.95 5.19
C ILE A 330 -0.60 19.96 4.58
N ASP A 331 -0.24 20.55 3.43
CA ASP A 331 -1.06 21.60 2.80
C ASP A 331 -2.48 21.14 2.47
N THR A 332 -2.63 19.87 2.10
CA THR A 332 -3.93 19.27 1.77
C THR A 332 -4.69 18.89 3.03
N MET A 333 -4.01 18.37 4.04
CA MET A 333 -4.61 18.00 5.32
C MET A 333 -5.09 19.22 6.08
N GLN A 334 -4.37 20.34 6.01
CA GLN A 334 -4.82 21.63 6.52
C GLN A 334 -6.15 22.06 5.88
N ASP A 335 -6.31 21.88 4.56
CA ASP A 335 -7.55 22.22 3.87
C ASP A 335 -8.71 21.30 4.30
N PHE A 336 -8.45 20.00 4.51
CA PHE A 336 -9.46 19.03 4.98
C PHE A 336 -9.87 19.24 6.43
N PHE A 337 -8.91 19.50 7.31
CA PHE A 337 -9.10 19.68 8.74
C PHE A 337 -9.26 21.16 9.13
N LYS A 338 -9.75 21.99 8.21
CA LYS A 338 -9.91 23.42 8.43
C LYS A 338 -10.76 23.67 9.68
N GLY A 339 -10.22 24.47 10.61
CA GLY A 339 -10.87 24.81 11.88
C GLY A 339 -10.42 23.98 13.07
N ILE A 340 -9.84 22.79 12.84
CA ILE A 340 -9.25 21.95 13.91
C ILE A 340 -7.75 21.72 13.73
N PHE A 341 -7.21 21.91 12.51
CA PHE A 341 -5.79 21.81 12.22
C PHE A 341 -4.97 22.83 13.01
N LYS A 342 -3.92 22.38 13.68
CA LYS A 342 -2.98 23.21 14.45
C LYS A 342 -1.59 23.11 13.84
N TRP A 343 -1.00 24.24 13.49
CA TRP A 343 0.38 24.31 13.03
C TRP A 343 1.37 23.90 14.12
N MET A 344 1.02 24.14 15.38
CA MET A 344 1.85 23.75 16.51
C MET A 344 2.05 22.23 16.58
N ASP A 345 1.07 21.42 16.18
CA ASP A 345 1.23 19.96 16.13
C ASP A 345 2.26 19.56 15.07
N VAL A 346 2.25 20.25 13.92
CA VAL A 346 3.25 20.08 12.85
C VAL A 346 4.64 20.50 13.31
N PHE A 347 4.74 21.64 13.99
CA PHE A 347 6.03 22.15 14.44
C PHE A 347 6.64 21.27 15.53
N LYS A 348 5.87 20.86 16.54
CA LYS A 348 6.32 19.91 17.56
C LYS A 348 6.75 18.58 16.95
N ALA A 349 6.00 18.08 15.97
CA ALA A 349 6.40 16.90 15.22
C ALA A 349 7.71 17.13 14.46
N SER A 350 7.93 18.31 13.90
CA SER A 350 9.19 18.63 13.21
C SER A 350 10.39 18.67 14.13
N SER A 351 10.25 18.98 15.42
CA SER A 351 11.38 18.89 16.36
C SER A 351 11.76 17.45 16.67
N LYS A 352 10.77 16.54 16.80
CA LYS A 352 11.00 15.13 17.17
C LYS A 352 11.27 14.20 15.96
N ASN A 353 10.71 14.50 14.79
CA ASN A 353 10.90 13.72 13.57
C ASN A 353 11.97 14.39 12.70
N GLU A 354 13.17 13.80 12.66
CA GLU A 354 14.29 14.26 11.83
C GLU A 354 13.98 14.23 10.34
N LEU A 355 13.04 13.40 9.88
CA LEU A 355 12.76 13.23 8.46
C LEU A 355 11.62 14.14 7.96
N LEU A 356 10.97 14.89 8.85
CA LEU A 356 9.88 15.80 8.51
C LEU A 356 10.43 17.13 7.95
N ASP A 357 10.45 17.24 6.63
CA ASP A 357 10.87 18.45 5.92
C ASP A 357 9.71 19.45 5.76
N LEU A 358 9.81 20.62 6.42
CA LEU A 358 8.81 21.69 6.31
C LEU A 358 9.10 22.68 5.18
N ASN A 359 10.22 22.58 4.47
CA ASN A 359 10.54 23.50 3.38
C ASN A 359 9.62 23.32 2.15
N ILE A 360 8.93 22.17 2.04
CA ILE A 360 8.01 21.85 0.94
C ILE A 360 6.59 22.39 1.15
N VAL A 361 6.30 22.92 2.33
CA VAL A 361 4.97 23.40 2.73
C VAL A 361 4.67 24.76 2.11
N ASP A 362 3.41 25.02 1.77
CA ASP A 362 2.95 26.34 1.36
C ASP A 362 2.99 27.32 2.54
N ARG A 363 4.11 28.06 2.61
CA ARG A 363 4.36 29.15 3.57
C ARG A 363 3.24 30.17 3.71
N SER A 364 2.39 30.36 2.69
CA SER A 364 1.27 31.31 2.77
C SER A 364 0.13 30.82 3.68
N LYS A 365 0.06 29.51 3.93
CA LYS A 365 -0.94 28.89 4.79
C LYS A 365 -0.50 28.74 6.25
N VAL A 366 0.77 29.01 6.54
CA VAL A 366 1.34 28.87 7.88
C VAL A 366 0.84 29.97 8.82
N SER A 367 0.36 29.57 10.01
CA SER A 367 -0.06 30.50 11.06
C SER A 367 1.14 31.30 11.56
N LYS A 368 1.07 32.64 11.44
CA LYS A 368 2.12 33.57 11.89
C LYS A 368 2.36 33.43 13.39
N ASP A 369 1.28 33.43 14.17
CA ASP A 369 1.35 33.41 15.63
C ASP A 369 1.92 32.09 16.16
N GLU A 370 1.49 30.96 15.59
CA GLU A 370 2.00 29.65 15.99
C GLU A 370 3.45 29.44 15.55
N PHE A 371 3.85 29.96 14.37
CA PHE A 371 5.24 29.89 13.93
C PHE A 371 6.16 30.68 14.87
N TYR A 372 5.74 31.85 15.34
CA TYR A 372 6.53 32.65 16.28
C TYR A 372 6.61 31.98 17.65
N SER A 373 5.48 31.47 18.15
CA SER A 373 5.45 30.69 19.38
C SER A 373 6.41 29.50 19.32
N PHE A 374 6.43 28.76 18.20
CA PHE A 374 7.37 27.67 18.00
C PHE A 374 8.82 28.16 18.00
N CYS A 375 9.15 29.16 17.19
CA CYS A 375 10.50 29.69 17.06
C CYS A 375 11.10 30.19 18.37
N PHE A 376 10.28 30.74 19.28
CA PHE A 376 10.79 31.37 20.50
C PHE A 376 10.72 30.48 21.75
N ASN A 377 9.95 29.39 21.72
CA ASN A 377 9.71 28.56 22.91
C ASN A 377 10.23 27.12 22.77
N GLU A 378 10.55 26.64 21.57
CA GLU A 378 10.95 25.25 21.33
C GLU A 378 12.38 25.17 20.80
N GLU A 379 12.98 23.98 20.85
CA GLU A 379 14.26 23.72 20.19
C GLU A 379 14.05 23.54 18.68
N VAL A 380 14.79 24.33 17.88
CA VAL A 380 14.57 24.46 16.45
C VAL A 380 15.85 24.21 15.66
N HIS A 381 15.76 23.30 14.69
CA HIS A 381 16.81 23.11 13.69
C HIS A 381 16.60 24.03 12.48
N LEU A 382 17.57 24.91 12.20
CA LEU A 382 17.46 25.94 11.15
C LEU A 382 17.11 25.36 9.78
N TRP A 383 17.74 24.25 9.41
CA TRP A 383 17.55 23.61 8.10
C TRP A 383 16.10 23.16 7.85
N LYS A 384 15.31 22.86 8.91
CA LYS A 384 13.90 22.46 8.78
C LYS A 384 12.98 23.64 8.49
N ILE A 385 13.32 24.83 8.99
CA ILE A 385 12.45 26.00 8.95
C ILE A 385 12.98 27.16 8.11
N GLN A 386 14.15 27.02 7.49
CA GLN A 386 14.85 28.11 6.81
C GLN A 386 13.94 28.84 5.82
N HIS A 387 13.20 28.11 5.00
CA HIS A 387 12.30 28.71 4.01
C HIS A 387 11.14 29.48 4.65
N LEU A 388 10.61 28.99 5.77
CA LEU A 388 9.55 29.65 6.53
C LEU A 388 10.10 30.91 7.22
N LEU A 389 11.26 30.81 7.87
CA LEU A 389 11.91 31.92 8.56
C LEU A 389 12.24 33.08 7.61
N LEU A 390 12.79 32.77 6.42
CA LEU A 390 13.06 33.77 5.39
C LEU A 390 11.76 34.41 4.86
N TYR A 391 10.69 33.64 4.72
CA TYR A 391 9.40 34.15 4.29
C TYR A 391 8.79 35.12 5.32
N PHE A 392 8.76 34.72 6.58
CA PHE A 392 8.24 35.57 7.66
C PHE A 392 9.13 36.81 7.87
N THR A 393 10.46 36.67 7.77
CA THR A 393 11.39 37.80 7.77
C THR A 393 11.02 38.85 6.72
N ARG A 394 10.77 38.44 5.46
CA ARG A 394 10.42 39.38 4.38
C ARG A 394 9.09 40.11 4.59
N LYS A 395 8.18 39.53 5.38
CA LYS A 395 6.83 40.05 5.63
C LYS A 395 6.66 40.68 7.01
N GLU A 396 7.68 40.63 7.86
CA GLU A 396 7.61 41.20 9.19
C GLU A 396 7.99 42.68 9.14
N ASP A 397 7.22 43.50 9.87
CA ASP A 397 7.39 44.94 10.04
C ASP A 397 7.81 45.29 11.47
N ASN A 398 7.69 44.35 12.41
CA ASN A 398 8.13 44.52 13.79
C ASN A 398 9.63 44.19 13.94
N VAL A 399 10.43 45.23 14.10
CA VAL A 399 11.88 45.13 14.31
C VAL A 399 12.25 44.24 15.49
N LYS A 400 11.48 44.24 16.60
CA LYS A 400 11.78 43.39 17.77
C LYS A 400 11.67 41.90 17.47
N ILE A 401 10.73 41.52 16.60
CA ILE A 401 10.57 40.12 16.18
C ILE A 401 11.74 39.72 15.27
N LEU A 402 12.17 40.61 14.37
CA LEU A 402 13.34 40.40 13.53
C LEU A 402 14.63 40.26 14.37
N GLU A 403 14.81 41.10 15.39
CA GLU A 403 15.92 40.98 16.35
C GLU A 403 15.88 39.65 17.10
N ALA A 404 14.70 39.21 17.55
CA ALA A 404 14.52 37.91 18.19
C ALA A 404 14.85 36.73 17.23
N PHE A 405 14.57 36.86 15.93
CA PHE A 405 15.01 35.86 14.95
C PHE A 405 16.53 35.82 14.80
N ILE A 406 17.23 36.95 14.87
CA ILE A 406 18.70 36.96 14.87
C ILE A 406 19.21 36.21 16.10
N GLU A 407 18.65 36.46 17.29
CA GLU A 407 19.02 35.74 18.51
C GLU A 407 18.80 34.23 18.37
N LEU A 408 17.64 33.81 17.86
CA LEU A 408 17.34 32.41 17.60
C LEU A 408 18.39 31.77 16.69
N VAL A 409 18.63 32.38 15.52
CA VAL A 409 19.58 31.85 14.53
C VAL A 409 20.99 31.79 15.11
N ASN A 410 21.36 32.77 15.95
CA ASN A 410 22.66 32.79 16.61
C ASN A 410 22.89 31.65 17.60
N ARG A 411 21.84 31.12 18.24
CA ARG A 411 21.92 29.98 19.17
C ARG A 411 22.16 28.64 18.47
N ILE A 412 21.87 28.54 17.18
CA ILE A 412 22.02 27.32 16.39
C ILE A 412 23.50 27.17 15.98
N GLU A 413 24.00 25.93 15.90
CA GLU A 413 25.37 25.64 15.44
C GLU A 413 25.69 26.31 14.09
N PHE A 414 26.96 26.65 13.90
CA PHE A 414 27.42 27.43 12.76
C PHE A 414 27.27 26.66 11.44
N SER A 415 26.62 27.28 10.45
CA SER A 415 26.54 26.81 9.06
C SER A 415 26.57 27.99 8.09
N ASP A 416 26.98 27.79 6.84
CA ASP A 416 26.96 28.85 5.81
C ASP A 416 25.55 29.42 5.59
N GLU A 417 24.53 28.56 5.78
CA GLU A 417 23.11 28.92 5.71
C GLU A 417 22.73 29.96 6.79
N LYS A 418 23.36 29.90 7.96
CA LYS A 418 23.16 30.83 9.08
C LYS A 418 23.46 32.26 8.68
N LEU A 419 24.58 32.49 7.98
CA LEU A 419 25.00 33.82 7.54
C LEU A 419 23.99 34.44 6.56
N SER A 420 23.53 33.64 5.59
CA SER A 420 22.54 34.09 4.61
C SER A 420 21.22 34.52 5.26
N VAL A 421 20.75 33.76 6.26
CA VAL A 421 19.53 34.09 7.01
C VAL A 421 19.71 35.37 7.82
N ILE A 422 20.81 35.51 8.58
CA ILE A 422 21.11 36.71 9.37
C ILE A 422 21.21 37.95 8.47
N GLU A 423 21.89 37.84 7.33
CA GLU A 423 22.00 38.94 6.36
C GLU A 423 20.61 39.35 5.84
N SER A 424 19.75 38.39 5.52
CA SER A 424 18.38 38.68 5.09
C SER A 424 17.57 39.40 6.16
N ILE A 425 17.74 39.05 7.44
CA ILE A 425 17.05 39.72 8.55
C ILE A 425 17.58 41.14 8.73
N ASN A 426 18.91 41.32 8.75
CA ASN A 426 19.54 42.64 8.87
C ASN A 426 19.14 43.58 7.73
N ASN A 427 19.09 43.08 6.49
CA ASN A 427 18.65 43.86 5.33
C ASN A 427 17.18 44.28 5.48
N ARG A 428 16.32 43.44 6.05
CA ARG A 428 14.94 43.81 6.34
C ARG A 428 14.84 44.90 7.40
N ILE A 429 15.59 44.78 8.51
CA ILE A 429 15.62 45.80 9.57
C ILE A 429 16.05 47.16 9.01
N LYS A 430 17.11 47.19 8.19
CA LYS A 430 17.58 48.41 7.52
C LYS A 430 16.54 49.08 6.61
N VAL A 431 15.60 48.32 6.06
CA VAL A 431 14.52 48.86 5.20
C VAL A 431 13.39 49.46 6.04
N LEU A 432 13.25 49.04 7.30
CA LEU A 432 12.21 49.50 8.22
C LEU A 432 12.64 50.68 9.09
N GLN A 433 13.94 50.96 9.15
CA GLN A 433 14.56 52.12 9.80
C GLN A 433 14.80 53.23 8.78
#